data_AF-A0A5C6BIK0-F1
#
_entry.id   AF-A0A5C6BIK0-F1
#
_cell.length_a   1.000
_cell.length_b   1.000
_cell.length_c   1.000
_cell.angle_alpha   90.00
_cell.angle_beta   90.00
_cell.angle_gamma   90.00
#
_symmetry.space_group_name_H-M   'P 1'
#
loop_
_entity.id
_entity.type
_entity.pdbx_description
1 polymer ?
#
loop_
_entity_poly.entity_id
_entity_poly.type
_entity_poly.pdbx_seq_one_letter_code
_entity_poly.pdbx_strand_id
1 'polypeptide(L)'
;MATYERTLTRPPNGERDLELWIQHAAGLLIFEDVRNYAIEQLDANMSEFARSAALKAIDHAVYGMMMVIDGVSGALKNEKHRVSLAVAVQLTDLETDETIAEFDLADGDGMCMGYH
;
A
#
# COMPACT_ATOMS: atom_id res chain seq x y z
N MET A 1 5.75 -15.93 -0.83
CA MET A 1 7.18 -15.52 -0.77
C MET A 1 7.20 -14.01 -0.90
N ALA A 2 7.99 -13.32 -0.09
CA ALA A 2 8.20 -11.89 -0.26
C ALA A 2 9.02 -11.63 -1.54
N THR A 3 8.73 -10.57 -2.27
CA THR A 3 9.49 -10.19 -3.47
C THR A 3 10.78 -9.45 -3.10
N TYR A 4 10.85 -8.92 -1.88
CA TYR A 4 12.00 -8.28 -1.26
C TYR A 4 11.92 -8.40 0.27
N GLU A 5 13.00 -8.07 0.98
CA GLU A 5 13.04 -8.08 2.45
C GLU A 5 13.60 -6.76 2.98
N ARG A 6 12.85 -6.11 3.87
CA ARG A 6 13.25 -4.91 4.61
C ARG A 6 13.19 -5.22 6.10
N THR A 7 14.05 -4.58 6.89
CA THR A 7 13.99 -4.67 8.35
C THR A 7 12.99 -3.66 8.89
N LEU A 8 12.01 -4.14 9.63
CA LEU A 8 11.03 -3.31 10.32
C LEU A 8 11.70 -2.58 11.49
N THR A 9 11.42 -1.28 11.66
CA THR A 9 11.85 -0.55 12.87
C THR A 9 11.02 -1.00 14.07
N ARG A 10 11.44 -0.64 15.29
CA ARG A 10 10.63 -0.96 16.48
C ARG A 10 9.29 -0.22 16.40
N PRO A 11 8.15 -0.89 16.61
CA PRO A 11 6.85 -0.23 16.66
C PRO A 11 6.80 0.79 17.81
N PRO A 12 6.17 1.96 17.62
CA PRO A 12 5.99 2.93 18.68
C PRO A 12 4.98 2.44 19.72
N ASN A 13 5.05 2.98 20.95
CA ASN A 13 4.18 2.55 22.06
C ASN A 13 2.83 3.30 22.11
N GLY A 14 2.66 4.38 21.34
CA GLY A 14 1.42 5.16 21.30
C GLY A 14 0.47 4.60 20.24
N GLU A 15 -0.82 4.52 20.55
CA GLU A 15 -1.84 3.94 19.64
C GLU A 15 -1.91 4.66 18.29
N ARG A 16 -1.98 6.00 18.31
CA ARG A 16 -2.00 6.81 17.09
C ARG A 16 -0.70 6.71 16.29
N ASP A 17 0.43 6.70 16.99
CA ASP A 17 1.74 6.59 16.34
C ASP A 17 1.91 5.20 15.71
N LEU A 18 1.39 4.15 16.36
CA LEU A 18 1.42 2.77 15.87
C LEU A 18 0.57 2.63 14.61
N GLU A 19 -0.64 3.21 14.63
CA GLU A 19 -1.54 3.23 13.49
C GLU A 19 -0.90 3.93 12.27
N LEU A 20 -0.31 5.11 12.44
CA LEU A 20 0.39 5.80 11.35
C LEU A 20 1.60 5.02 10.85
N TRP A 21 2.39 4.47 11.79
CA TRP A 21 3.59 3.71 11.47
C TRP A 21 3.27 2.45 10.66
N ILE A 22 2.22 1.71 11.02
CA ILE A 22 1.84 0.49 10.30
C ILE A 22 1.18 0.81 8.95
N GLN A 23 0.42 1.91 8.83
CA GLN A 23 -0.10 2.39 7.55
C GLN A 23 1.05 2.79 6.60
N HIS A 24 2.11 3.42 7.09
CA HIS A 24 3.30 3.69 6.28
C HIS A 24 4.04 2.42 5.86
N ALA A 25 4.13 1.42 6.75
CA ALA A 25 4.71 0.12 6.40
C ALA A 25 3.89 -0.56 5.29
N ALA A 26 2.56 -0.53 5.36
CA ALA A 26 1.67 -1.03 4.31
C ALA A 26 1.89 -0.29 2.98
N GLY A 27 1.97 1.05 3.02
CA GLY A 27 2.25 1.87 1.86
C GLY A 27 3.59 1.53 1.19
N LEU A 28 4.64 1.26 1.98
CA LEU A 28 5.94 0.81 1.48
C LEU A 28 5.84 -0.55 0.79
N LEU A 29 5.16 -1.53 1.43
CA LEU A 29 4.91 -2.86 0.88
C LEU A 29 4.27 -2.79 -0.50
N ILE A 30 3.14 -2.10 -0.58
CA ILE A 30 2.37 -1.95 -1.82
C ILE A 30 3.18 -1.23 -2.89
N PHE A 31 3.89 -0.17 -2.52
CA PHE A 31 4.66 0.63 -3.46
C PHE A 31 5.81 -0.19 -4.06
N GLU A 32 6.64 -0.83 -3.24
CA GLU A 32 7.76 -1.61 -3.76
C GLU A 32 7.29 -2.83 -4.55
N ASP A 33 6.28 -3.57 -4.08
CA ASP A 33 5.77 -4.74 -4.80
C ASP A 33 5.19 -4.40 -6.17
N VAL A 34 4.27 -3.43 -6.23
CA VAL A 34 3.55 -3.14 -7.47
C VAL A 34 4.41 -2.32 -8.42
N ARG A 35 5.13 -1.34 -7.90
CA ARG A 35 5.96 -0.46 -8.74
C ARG A 35 7.16 -1.19 -9.31
N ASN A 36 7.93 -1.90 -8.48
CA ASN A 36 9.15 -2.54 -8.97
C ASN A 36 8.81 -3.66 -9.95
N TYR A 37 7.76 -4.44 -9.67
CA TYR A 37 7.24 -5.40 -10.62
C TYR A 37 6.94 -4.75 -11.98
N ALA A 38 6.18 -3.65 -12.00
CA ALA A 38 5.82 -2.97 -13.25
C ALA A 38 7.05 -2.41 -14.00
N ILE A 39 8.05 -1.91 -13.27
CA ILE A 39 9.32 -1.42 -13.85
C ILE A 39 10.12 -2.57 -14.48
N GLU A 40 10.17 -3.73 -13.83
CA GLU A 40 10.85 -4.92 -14.34
C GLU A 40 10.22 -5.47 -15.62
N GLN A 41 8.94 -5.20 -15.86
CA GLN A 41 8.25 -5.59 -17.11
C GLN A 41 8.52 -4.63 -18.28
N LEU A 42 9.23 -3.51 -18.08
CA LEU A 42 9.54 -2.58 -19.17
C LEU A 42 10.57 -3.19 -20.13
N ASP A 43 10.31 -3.09 -21.44
CA ASP A 43 11.27 -3.47 -22.48
C ASP A 43 12.59 -2.70 -22.33
N ALA A 44 13.70 -3.42 -22.18
CA ALA A 44 15.03 -2.84 -22.04
C ALA A 44 15.48 -2.00 -23.25
N ASN A 45 14.86 -2.21 -24.42
CA ASN A 45 15.23 -1.53 -25.67
C ASN A 45 14.40 -0.28 -25.97
N MET A 46 13.48 0.12 -25.07
CA MET A 46 12.69 1.32 -25.27
C MET A 46 13.55 2.59 -25.24
N SER A 47 13.11 3.63 -25.97
CA SER A 47 13.78 4.94 -25.93
C SER A 47 13.68 5.56 -24.53
N GLU A 48 14.62 6.45 -24.21
CA GLU A 48 14.62 7.17 -22.93
C GLU A 48 13.31 7.94 -22.71
N PHE A 49 12.79 8.58 -23.76
CA PHE A 49 11.50 9.26 -23.71
C PHE A 49 10.33 8.31 -23.37
N ALA A 50 10.28 7.15 -24.04
CA ALA A 50 9.25 6.14 -23.78
C ALA A 50 9.37 5.57 -22.36
N ARG A 51 10.60 5.33 -21.89
CA ARG A 51 10.87 4.87 -20.51
C ARG A 51 10.39 5.86 -19.47
N SER A 52 10.70 7.13 -19.65
CA SER A 52 10.26 8.20 -18.74
C SER A 52 8.73 8.31 -18.68
N ALA A 53 8.06 8.24 -19.85
CA ALA A 53 6.61 8.24 -19.91
C ALA A 53 5.99 7.00 -19.22
N ALA A 54 6.58 5.82 -19.40
CA ALA A 54 6.13 4.59 -18.77
C ALA A 54 6.29 4.63 -17.24
N LEU A 55 7.45 5.09 -16.74
CA LEU A 55 7.69 5.24 -15.30
C LEU A 55 6.66 6.18 -14.66
N LYS A 56 6.38 7.32 -15.31
CA LYS A 56 5.36 8.26 -14.84
C LYS A 56 3.97 7.61 -14.80
N ALA A 57 3.61 6.84 -15.83
CA ALA A 57 2.32 6.14 -15.88
C ALA A 57 2.19 5.08 -14.77
N ILE A 58 3.27 4.34 -14.48
CA ILE A 58 3.35 3.39 -13.36
C ILE A 58 3.12 4.12 -12.03
N ASP A 59 3.83 5.23 -11.78
CA ASP A 59 3.69 6.00 -10.55
C ASP A 59 2.23 6.49 -10.35
N HIS A 60 1.60 6.99 -11.41
CA HIS A 60 0.19 7.39 -11.37
C HIS A 60 -0.77 6.22 -11.10
N ALA A 61 -0.50 5.04 -11.66
CA ALA A 61 -1.33 3.85 -11.44
C ALA A 61 -1.21 3.32 -10.01
N VAL A 62 0.02 3.26 -9.48
CA VAL A 62 0.28 2.86 -8.08
C VAL A 62 -0.40 3.84 -7.12
N TYR A 63 -0.27 5.14 -7.37
CA TYR A 63 -0.96 6.17 -6.57
C TYR A 63 -2.49 6.03 -6.65
N GLY A 64 -3.04 5.80 -7.85
CA GLY A 64 -4.47 5.54 -8.04
C GLY A 64 -4.98 4.33 -7.28
N MET A 65 -4.18 3.26 -7.22
CA MET A 65 -4.49 2.08 -6.42
C MET A 65 -4.43 2.38 -4.92
N MET A 66 -3.43 3.11 -4.44
CA MET A 66 -3.34 3.52 -3.03
C MET A 66 -4.55 4.34 -2.59
N MET A 67 -5.03 5.26 -3.44
CA MET A 67 -6.28 6.00 -3.18
C MET A 67 -7.48 5.06 -2.98
N VAL A 68 -7.61 4.01 -3.79
CA VAL A 68 -8.70 3.03 -3.66
C VAL A 68 -8.61 2.27 -2.34
N ILE A 69 -7.39 1.95 -1.90
CA ILE A 69 -7.13 1.26 -0.62
C ILE A 69 -7.43 2.19 0.57
N ASP A 70 -7.10 3.48 0.45
CA ASP A 70 -7.49 4.54 1.40
C ASP A 70 -9.01 4.86 1.34
N GLY A 71 -9.82 4.02 0.68
CA GLY A 71 -11.28 4.14 0.61
C GLY A 71 -11.81 5.08 -0.48
N VAL A 72 -10.95 5.76 -1.23
CA VAL A 72 -11.33 6.65 -2.34
C VAL A 72 -11.66 5.82 -3.58
N SER A 73 -12.89 5.31 -3.65
CA SER A 73 -13.35 4.44 -4.73
C SER A 73 -14.76 4.76 -5.22
N GLY A 74 -15.11 4.22 -6.38
CA GLY A 74 -16.48 4.20 -6.85
C GLY A 74 -17.36 3.29 -5.98
N ALA A 75 -18.69 3.50 -6.02
CA ALA A 75 -19.62 2.69 -5.26
C ALA A 75 -20.47 1.80 -6.18
N LEU A 76 -20.57 0.52 -5.85
CA LEU A 76 -21.54 -0.40 -6.44
C LEU A 76 -22.62 -0.71 -5.41
N LYS A 77 -23.84 -0.23 -5.64
CA LYS A 77 -24.99 -0.49 -4.77
C LYS A 77 -26.28 -0.63 -5.56
N ASN A 78 -27.22 -1.40 -5.02
CA ASN A 78 -28.62 -1.44 -5.43
C ASN A 78 -29.52 -1.16 -4.21
N GLU A 79 -30.83 -1.39 -4.34
CA GLU A 79 -31.79 -1.14 -3.26
C GLU A 79 -31.53 -1.94 -1.98
N LYS A 80 -30.81 -3.07 -2.06
CA LYS A 80 -30.63 -4.01 -0.93
C LYS A 80 -29.17 -4.30 -0.58
N HIS A 81 -28.22 -3.97 -1.44
CA HIS A 81 -26.83 -4.39 -1.30
C HIS A 81 -25.86 -3.28 -1.68
N ARG A 82 -24.68 -3.31 -1.07
CA ARG A 82 -23.50 -2.51 -1.41
C ARG A 82 -22.29 -3.45 -1.48
N VAL A 83 -21.40 -3.19 -2.43
CA VAL A 83 -20.04 -3.76 -2.46
C VAL A 83 -19.07 -2.70 -1.99
N SER A 84 -18.19 -3.08 -1.07
CA SER A 84 -17.07 -2.27 -0.58
C SER A 84 -15.78 -3.07 -0.74
N LEU A 85 -14.66 -2.37 -0.93
CA LEU A 85 -13.32 -2.94 -0.81
C LEU A 85 -12.80 -2.57 0.57
N ALA A 86 -12.13 -3.52 1.23
CA ALA A 86 -11.46 -3.33 2.50
C ALA A 86 -10.12 -4.03 2.42
N VAL A 87 -9.08 -3.39 2.94
CA VAL A 87 -7.72 -3.95 2.99
C VAL A 87 -7.20 -3.70 4.39
N ALA A 88 -6.83 -4.77 5.08
CA ALA A 88 -6.27 -4.69 6.42
C ALA A 88 -4.75 -4.87 6.39
N VAL A 89 -4.06 -4.15 7.27
CA VAL A 89 -2.65 -4.41 7.61
C VAL A 89 -2.57 -4.98 9.02
N GLN A 90 -1.71 -5.98 9.20
CA GLN A 90 -1.50 -6.66 10.48
C GLN A 90 -0.03 -6.57 10.91
N LEU A 91 0.18 -6.34 12.20
CA LEU A 91 1.47 -6.51 12.86
C LEU A 91 1.40 -7.76 13.74
N THR A 92 2.27 -8.73 13.48
CA THR A 92 2.31 -10.01 14.18
C THR A 92 3.57 -10.13 15.03
N ASP A 93 3.41 -10.62 16.26
CA ASP A 93 4.52 -11.04 17.10
C ASP A 93 5.08 -12.36 16.59
N LEU A 94 6.36 -12.41 16.21
CA LEU A 94 6.96 -13.62 15.65
C LEU A 94 7.31 -14.69 16.70
N GLU A 95 7.37 -14.34 17.99
CA GLU A 95 7.61 -15.30 19.07
C GLU A 95 6.32 -16.01 19.47
N THR A 96 5.20 -15.28 19.53
CA THR A 96 3.90 -15.83 19.96
C THR A 96 2.96 -16.19 18.81
N ASP A 97 3.24 -15.72 17.58
CA ASP A 97 2.36 -15.79 16.40
C ASP A 97 1.01 -15.08 16.61
N GLU A 98 0.96 -14.10 17.52
CA GLU A 98 -0.25 -13.33 17.82
C GLU A 98 -0.27 -12.01 17.06
N THR A 99 -1.44 -11.61 16.55
CA THR A 99 -1.64 -10.28 15.97
C THR A 99 -1.64 -9.23 17.08
N ILE A 100 -0.59 -8.40 17.09
CA ILE A 100 -0.43 -7.28 18.03
C ILE A 100 -1.36 -6.12 17.65
N ALA A 101 -1.52 -5.89 16.34
CA ALA A 101 -2.38 -4.82 15.84
C ALA A 101 -2.92 -5.15 14.44
N GLU A 102 -4.14 -4.70 14.15
CA GLU A 102 -4.80 -4.81 12.85
C GLU A 102 -5.57 -3.53 12.57
N PHE A 103 -5.43 -3.00 11.36
CA PHE A 103 -6.13 -1.79 10.93
C PHE A 103 -6.68 -1.94 9.52
N ASP A 104 -7.93 -1.53 9.32
CA ASP A 104 -8.46 -1.28 7.98
C ASP A 104 -7.82 -0.01 7.43
N LEU A 105 -7.17 -0.11 6.28
CA LEU A 105 -6.46 0.99 5.64
C LEU A 105 -7.41 2.08 5.13
N ALA A 106 -8.70 1.78 4.98
CA ALA A 106 -9.71 2.78 4.62
C ALA A 106 -10.12 3.71 5.77
N ASP A 107 -9.87 3.32 7.03
CA ASP A 107 -10.30 4.05 8.23
C ASP A 107 -9.22 4.99 8.82
N GLY A 108 -8.04 5.07 8.18
CA GLY A 108 -6.90 5.85 8.64
C GLY A 108 -6.78 7.29 8.08
N ASP A 109 -5.76 8.03 8.51
CA ASP A 109 -5.41 9.35 7.94
C ASP A 109 -4.72 9.24 6.55
N GLY A 110 -4.79 8.07 5.92
CA GLY A 110 -4.32 7.77 4.57
C GLY A 110 -2.86 7.35 4.51
N MET A 111 -2.59 6.21 3.86
CA MET A 111 -1.22 5.73 3.59
C MET A 111 -0.38 6.75 2.78
N CYS A 112 -1.05 7.68 2.11
CA CYS A 112 -0.45 8.69 1.23
C CYS A 112 0.23 9.86 1.96
N MET A 113 0.04 10.04 3.28
CA MET A 113 0.62 11.17 4.05
C MET A 113 2.10 10.97 4.42
N GLY A 114 2.67 9.79 4.19
CA GLY A 114 4.02 9.40 4.61
C GLY A 114 5.16 9.64 3.62
N TYR A 115 4.88 10.16 2.41
CA TYR A 115 5.93 10.51 1.45
C TYR A 115 6.17 12.03 1.44
N HIS A 116 6.94 12.50 2.43
CA HIS A 116 7.60 13.81 2.43
C HIS A 116 9.09 13.64 2.72
#